data_AF-A0A8X6URG2-F1
#
_entry.id   AF-A0A8X6URG2-F1
#
_cell.length_a   1.000
_cell.length_b   1.000
_cell.length_c   1.000
_cell.angle_alpha   90.00
_cell.angle_beta   90.00
_cell.angle_gamma   90.00
#
_symmetry.space_group_name_H-M   'P 1'
#
loop_
_entity.id
_entity.type
_entity.pdbx_description
1 polymer ?
#
loop_
_entity_poly.entity_id
_entity_poly.type
_entity_poly.pdbx_seq_one_letter_code
_entity_poly.pdbx_strand_id
1 'polypeptide(L)'
;CVFTPSLKKEKGIPAFKLQNQFYEDLIKKDLIMNVWKDGCWGSFRHILLKETKIQRIVDHSYVNCRKYGDLSSFEWAESTVKFVDPKHRKLVHIYYSALNFRDVMVATGKLSLNTVKGIFLHSQWSNK
;
A
#
# COMPACT_ATOMS: atom_id res chain seq x y z
N CYS A 1 -20.42 22.87 8.30
CA CYS A 1 -19.03 23.41 8.23
C CYS A 1 -18.54 23.38 6.78
N VAL A 2 -17.59 24.26 6.42
CA VAL A 2 -17.02 24.40 5.06
C VAL A 2 -15.51 24.16 5.12
N PHE A 3 -15.01 23.30 4.25
CA PHE A 3 -13.60 22.93 4.16
C PHE A 3 -13.01 23.33 2.80
N THR A 4 -11.80 23.89 2.83
CA THR A 4 -10.99 24.18 1.65
C THR A 4 -9.67 23.41 1.78
N PRO A 5 -9.46 22.31 1.04
CA PRO A 5 -8.30 21.44 1.21
C PRO A 5 -7.01 22.05 0.63
N SER A 6 -7.13 23.11 -0.16
CA SER A 6 -6.01 23.79 -0.80
C SER A 6 -5.26 24.70 0.19
N LEU A 7 -3.93 24.55 0.26
CA LEU A 7 -3.05 25.41 1.07
C LEU A 7 -2.98 26.85 0.56
N LYS A 8 -3.27 27.06 -0.73
CA LYS A 8 -3.42 28.38 -1.34
C LYS A 8 -4.89 28.77 -1.32
N LYS A 9 -5.17 30.03 -1.02
CA LYS A 9 -6.53 30.59 -1.12
C LYS A 9 -7.02 30.41 -2.55
N GLU A 10 -8.02 29.56 -2.75
CA GLU A 10 -8.62 29.38 -4.06
C GLU A 10 -9.26 30.70 -4.51
N LYS A 11 -8.90 31.12 -5.72
CA LYS A 11 -9.46 32.34 -6.33
C LYS A 11 -10.95 32.10 -6.55
N GLY A 12 -11.79 32.96 -5.98
CA GLY A 12 -13.23 32.96 -6.22
C GLY A 12 -14.10 32.43 -5.07
N ILE A 13 -13.53 31.92 -3.97
CA ILE A 13 -14.32 31.58 -2.78
C ILE A 13 -14.40 32.80 -1.85
N PRO A 14 -15.61 33.32 -1.56
CA PRO A 14 -15.78 34.37 -0.57
C PRO A 14 -15.46 33.88 0.85
N ALA A 15 -15.34 34.78 1.83
CA ALA A 15 -15.27 34.35 3.23
C ALA A 15 -16.61 33.70 3.64
N PHE A 16 -16.56 32.64 4.44
CA PHE A 16 -17.76 31.93 4.89
C PHE A 16 -18.67 32.87 5.69
N LYS A 17 -19.90 33.06 5.18
CA LYS A 17 -20.97 33.84 5.81
C LYS A 17 -22.30 33.21 5.45
N LEU A 18 -23.20 33.07 6.43
CA LEU A 18 -24.52 32.45 6.22
C LEU A 18 -25.41 33.25 5.27
N GLN A 19 -25.25 34.58 5.24
CA GLN A 19 -26.04 35.50 4.42
C GLN A 19 -25.51 35.65 2.98
N ASN A 20 -24.44 34.94 2.62
CA ASN A 20 -23.85 35.05 1.31
C ASN A 20 -24.51 34.06 0.35
N GLN A 21 -25.04 34.58 -0.75
CA GLN A 21 -25.72 33.83 -1.81
C GLN A 21 -24.89 32.64 -2.33
N PHE A 22 -23.57 32.75 -2.33
CA PHE A 22 -22.66 31.66 -2.72
C PHE A 22 -22.84 30.38 -1.89
N TYR A 23 -23.25 30.50 -0.62
CA TYR A 23 -23.46 29.36 0.29
C TYR A 23 -24.94 29.01 0.51
N GLU A 24 -25.89 29.73 -0.08
CA GLU A 24 -27.33 29.49 0.17
C GLU A 24 -27.73 28.06 -0.17
N ASP A 25 -27.32 27.57 -1.35
CA ASP A 25 -27.61 26.21 -1.79
C ASP A 25 -26.95 25.17 -0.89
N LEU A 26 -25.81 25.50 -0.29
CA LEU A 26 -25.10 24.64 0.64
C LEU A 26 -25.86 24.51 1.96
N ILE A 27 -26.33 25.64 2.48
CA ILE A 27 -27.08 25.72 3.74
C ILE A 27 -28.43 25.01 3.60
N LYS A 28 -29.13 25.20 2.48
CA LYS A 28 -30.40 24.50 2.18
C LYS A 28 -30.26 22.97 2.15
N LYS A 29 -29.10 22.44 1.74
CA LYS A 29 -28.85 20.98 1.68
C LYS A 29 -28.56 20.36 3.04
N ASP A 30 -28.30 21.17 4.07
CA ASP A 30 -28.04 20.73 5.45
C ASP A 30 -27.03 19.57 5.57
N LEU A 31 -25.97 19.62 4.76
CA LEU A 31 -24.96 18.57 4.73
C LEU A 31 -23.95 18.74 5.85
N ILE A 32 -23.59 17.62 6.48
CA ILE A 32 -22.61 17.58 7.58
C ILE A 32 -21.20 17.98 7.11
N MET A 33 -20.83 17.62 5.87
CA MET A 33 -19.48 17.86 5.34
C MET A 33 -19.54 18.50 3.95
N ASN A 34 -18.94 19.68 3.83
CA ASN A 34 -18.93 20.47 2.60
C ASN A 34 -17.51 20.87 2.26
N VAL A 35 -16.98 20.33 1.17
CA VAL A 35 -15.62 20.55 0.69
C VAL A 35 -15.70 21.28 -0.64
N TRP A 36 -15.00 22.40 -0.77
CA TRP A 36 -14.85 23.07 -2.05
C TRP A 36 -13.47 22.78 -2.64
N LYS A 37 -13.41 22.33 -3.89
CA LYS A 37 -12.17 22.09 -4.61
C LYS A 37 -12.40 22.24 -6.12
N ASP A 38 -11.49 22.93 -6.80
CA ASP A 38 -11.47 23.07 -8.27
C ASP A 38 -12.80 23.55 -8.88
N GLY A 39 -13.49 24.46 -8.20
CA GLY A 39 -14.76 25.04 -8.68
C GLY A 39 -16.02 24.24 -8.33
N CYS A 40 -15.89 23.14 -7.58
CA CYS A 40 -16.99 22.23 -7.28
C CYS A 40 -17.16 21.99 -5.77
N TRP A 41 -18.42 21.80 -5.36
CA TRP A 41 -18.79 21.31 -4.02
C TRP A 41 -18.75 19.79 -3.97
N GLY A 42 -18.26 19.23 -2.86
CA GLY A 42 -18.22 17.80 -2.61
C GLY A 42 -18.03 17.46 -1.14
N SER A 43 -17.57 16.23 -0.89
CA SER A 43 -17.33 15.69 0.45
C SER A 43 -16.17 14.70 0.39
N PHE A 44 -15.43 14.53 1.48
CA PHE A 44 -14.51 13.40 1.58
C PHE A 44 -15.30 12.11 1.79
N ARG A 45 -14.99 11.10 0.99
CA ARG A 45 -15.64 9.79 1.03
C ARG A 45 -14.57 8.71 1.04
N HIS A 46 -14.81 7.67 1.81
CA HIS A 46 -14.05 6.44 1.68
C HIS A 46 -14.49 5.74 0.40
N ILE A 47 -13.51 5.39 -0.43
CA ILE A 47 -13.72 4.57 -1.62
C ILE A 47 -13.06 3.22 -1.33
N LEU A 48 -13.83 2.14 -1.49
CA LEU A 48 -13.29 0.80 -1.35
C LEU A 48 -12.34 0.53 -2.52
N LEU A 49 -11.06 0.37 -2.21
CA LEU A 49 -10.07 -0.09 -3.18
C LEU A 49 -10.24 -1.60 -3.35
N LYS A 50 -10.48 -2.04 -4.59
CA LYS A 50 -10.44 -3.48 -4.89
C LYS A 50 -8.99 -3.93 -4.77
N GLU A 51 -8.74 -4.91 -3.91
CA GLU A 51 -7.46 -5.61 -3.85
C GLU A 51 -7.25 -6.38 -5.16
N THR A 52 -6.70 -5.69 -6.16
CA THR A 52 -6.25 -6.30 -7.39
C THR A 52 -4.76 -6.58 -7.22
N LYS A 53 -4.41 -7.87 -7.15
CA LYS A 53 -3.01 -8.30 -7.27
C LYS A 53 -2.57 -8.07 -8.71
N ILE A 54 -2.24 -6.83 -9.03
CA ILE A 54 -1.72 -6.47 -10.35
C ILE A 54 -0.29 -6.99 -10.42
N GLN A 55 -0.08 -8.03 -11.22
CA GLN A 55 1.26 -8.50 -11.54
C GLN A 55 2.00 -7.39 -12.29
N ARG A 56 3.23 -7.12 -11.87
CA ARG A 56 4.11 -6.13 -12.48
C ARG A 56 5.39 -6.82 -12.91
N ILE A 57 5.90 -6.41 -14.06
CA ILE A 57 7.24 -6.81 -14.49
C ILE A 57 8.22 -6.03 -13.62
N VAL A 58 9.11 -6.77 -12.94
CA VAL A 58 10.12 -6.23 -12.02
C VAL A 58 11.46 -6.91 -12.31
N ASP A 59 12.56 -6.18 -12.11
CA ASP A 59 13.91 -6.70 -12.35
C ASP A 59 14.38 -7.67 -11.24
N HIS A 60 13.79 -7.55 -10.05
CA HIS A 60 14.19 -8.34 -8.89
C HIS A 60 12.98 -8.91 -8.16
N SER A 61 12.94 -10.23 -8.04
CA SER A 61 11.88 -10.95 -7.35
C SER A 61 12.42 -12.15 -6.59
N TYR A 62 11.60 -12.65 -5.67
CA TYR A 62 11.82 -13.90 -4.97
C TYR A 62 10.50 -14.64 -4.81
N VAL A 63 10.56 -15.97 -4.63
CA VAL A 63 9.38 -16.78 -4.38
C VAL A 63 9.12 -16.87 -2.88
N ASN A 64 7.87 -16.73 -2.47
CA ASN A 64 7.46 -16.83 -1.06
C ASN A 64 6.18 -17.64 -0.91
N CYS A 65 6.08 -18.39 0.19
CA CYS A 65 4.84 -19.07 0.58
C CYS A 65 4.08 -18.19 1.56
N ARG A 66 2.96 -17.59 1.12
CA ARG A 66 2.20 -16.65 1.96
C ARG A 66 1.60 -17.33 3.19
N LYS A 67 1.21 -18.60 3.04
CA LYS A 67 0.55 -19.41 4.06
C LYS A 67 1.24 -20.77 4.15
N TYR A 68 2.08 -20.93 5.17
CA TYR A 68 2.71 -22.22 5.46
C TYR A 68 1.68 -23.34 5.63
N GLY A 69 1.98 -24.50 5.08
CA GLY A 69 1.04 -25.64 4.99
C GLY A 69 0.17 -25.63 3.74
N ASP A 70 0.12 -24.53 2.99
CA ASP A 70 -0.66 -24.38 1.77
C ASP A 70 0.24 -24.02 0.59
N LEU A 71 0.63 -25.03 -0.19
CA LEU A 71 1.50 -24.86 -1.35
C LEU A 71 0.82 -24.06 -2.49
N SER A 72 -0.51 -23.88 -2.47
CA SER A 72 -1.19 -23.02 -3.44
C SER A 72 -0.94 -21.53 -3.17
N SER A 73 -0.41 -21.19 -1.99
CA SER A 73 -0.12 -19.81 -1.58
C SER A 73 1.26 -19.31 -2.03
N PHE A 74 2.00 -20.09 -2.81
CA PHE A 74 3.26 -19.65 -3.40
C PHE A 74 3.03 -18.53 -4.41
N GLU A 75 3.73 -17.41 -4.22
CA GLU A 75 3.69 -16.28 -5.14
C GLU A 75 5.08 -15.65 -5.30
N TRP A 76 5.32 -15.07 -6.47
CA TRP A 76 6.46 -14.19 -6.69
C TRP A 76 6.19 -12.84 -6.02
N ALA A 77 7.14 -12.39 -5.21
CA ALA A 77 7.14 -11.10 -4.55
C ALA A 77 8.29 -10.24 -5.06
N GLU A 78 8.04 -8.93 -5.17
CA GLU A 78 9.08 -7.96 -5.54
C GLU A 78 10.14 -7.87 -4.43
N SER A 79 11.42 -7.90 -4.84
CA SER A 79 12.54 -7.78 -3.92
C SER A 79 12.92 -6.32 -3.69
N THR A 80 13.23 -5.97 -2.44
CA THR A 80 13.75 -4.64 -2.07
C THR A 80 15.23 -4.45 -2.40
N VAL A 81 15.86 -5.44 -3.05
CA VAL A 81 17.31 -5.44 -3.32
C VAL A 81 17.77 -4.24 -4.15
N LYS A 82 16.88 -3.64 -4.96
CA LYS A 82 17.14 -2.40 -5.71
C LYS A 82 17.49 -1.19 -4.83
N PHE A 83 17.19 -1.23 -3.54
CA PHE A 83 17.47 -0.15 -2.59
C PHE A 83 18.74 -0.39 -1.75
N VAL A 84 19.48 -1.48 -2.00
CA VAL A 84 20.66 -1.85 -1.21
C VAL A 84 21.87 -1.04 -1.66
N ASP A 85 22.63 -0.48 -0.71
CA ASP A 85 23.90 0.21 -1.00
C ASP A 85 24.96 -0.80 -1.52
N PRO A 86 25.47 -0.62 -2.75
CA PRO A 86 26.47 -1.51 -3.34
C PRO A 86 27.82 -1.49 -2.62
N LYS A 87 28.10 -0.53 -1.72
CA LYS A 87 29.37 -0.47 -0.97
C LYS A 87 29.59 -1.65 -0.03
N HIS A 88 28.50 -2.26 0.47
CA HIS A 88 28.57 -3.30 1.49
C HIS A 88 28.08 -4.67 1.02
N ARG A 89 27.53 -4.78 -0.19
CA ARG A 89 26.98 -6.03 -0.73
C ARG A 89 27.18 -6.12 -2.24
N LYS A 90 27.47 -7.33 -2.73
CA LYS A 90 27.54 -7.63 -4.16
C LYS A 90 26.21 -8.23 -4.62
N LEU A 91 25.69 -7.71 -5.73
CA LEU A 91 24.51 -8.28 -6.39
C LEU A 91 24.96 -9.41 -7.33
N VAL A 92 24.19 -10.50 -7.33
CA VAL A 92 24.44 -11.67 -8.17
C VAL A 92 23.14 -12.03 -8.88
N HIS A 93 23.23 -12.31 -10.18
CA HIS A 93 22.11 -12.77 -10.98
C HIS A 93 21.97 -14.29 -10.86
N ILE A 94 20.84 -14.75 -10.35
CA ILE A 94 20.59 -16.17 -10.08
C ILE A 94 19.90 -16.79 -11.31
N TYR A 95 20.57 -17.74 -11.95
CA TYR A 95 19.99 -18.52 -13.06
C TYR A 95 19.28 -19.79 -12.57
N TYR A 96 19.83 -20.43 -11.54
CA TYR A 96 19.29 -21.64 -10.94
C TYR A 96 19.35 -21.54 -9.42
N SER A 97 18.29 -21.99 -8.75
CA SER A 97 18.24 -22.16 -7.31
C SER A 97 17.66 -23.54 -6.99
N ALA A 98 18.35 -24.33 -6.17
CA ALA A 98 17.89 -25.65 -5.77
C ALA A 98 16.94 -25.55 -4.56
N LEU A 99 16.01 -26.50 -4.47
CA LEU A 99 15.18 -26.71 -3.28
C LEU A 99 15.81 -27.77 -2.39
N ASN A 100 15.85 -27.48 -1.09
CA ASN A 100 16.32 -28.40 -0.07
C ASN A 100 15.16 -28.93 0.78
N PHE A 101 15.41 -30.01 1.53
CA PHE A 101 14.43 -30.56 2.47
C PHE A 101 13.91 -29.51 3.46
N ARG A 102 14.76 -28.58 3.90
CA ARG A 102 14.36 -27.47 4.77
C ARG A 102 13.26 -26.62 4.14
N ASP A 103 13.39 -26.28 2.86
CA ASP A 103 12.43 -25.42 2.16
C ASP A 103 11.07 -26.11 2.08
N VAL A 104 11.07 -27.42 1.80
CA VAL A 104 9.86 -28.25 1.79
C VAL A 104 9.24 -28.33 3.19
N MET A 105 10.04 -28.60 4.23
CA MET A 105 9.54 -28.72 5.61
C MET A 105 8.96 -27.41 6.13
N VAL A 106 9.56 -26.27 5.79
CA VAL A 106 9.04 -24.94 6.15
C VAL A 106 7.76 -24.66 5.37
N ALA A 107 7.76 -24.82 4.04
CA ALA A 107 6.61 -24.53 3.19
C ALA A 107 5.38 -25.38 3.53
N THR A 108 5.59 -26.65 3.93
CA THR A 108 4.52 -27.56 4.35
C THR A 108 4.11 -27.40 5.81
N GLY A 109 4.72 -26.48 6.56
CA GLY A 109 4.40 -26.22 7.97
C GLY A 109 4.90 -27.31 8.94
N LYS A 110 5.71 -28.27 8.48
CA LYS A 110 6.30 -29.33 9.30
C LYS A 110 7.49 -28.85 10.13
N LEU A 111 8.05 -27.69 9.82
CA LEU A 111 9.11 -27.03 10.58
C LEU A 111 8.69 -25.61 10.98
N SER A 112 8.87 -25.27 12.26
CA SER A 112 8.55 -23.94 12.77
C SER A 112 9.55 -22.89 12.29
N LEU A 113 9.08 -21.67 12.01
CA LEU A 113 9.94 -20.55 11.62
C LEU A 113 10.91 -20.12 12.73
N ASN A 114 10.53 -20.34 13.99
CA ASN A 114 11.37 -20.01 15.14
C ASN A 114 12.64 -20.88 15.22
N THR A 115 12.58 -22.08 14.65
CA THR A 115 13.74 -22.98 14.52
C THR A 115 14.68 -22.52 13.40
N VAL A 116 14.18 -21.72 12.45
CA VAL A 116 14.90 -21.22 11.29
C VAL A 116 15.53 -19.86 11.63
N LYS A 117 16.68 -19.85 12.32
CA LYS A 117 17.49 -18.62 12.43
C LYS A 117 18.03 -18.23 11.04
N GLY A 118 17.82 -16.97 10.65
CA GLY A 118 18.61 -16.30 9.60
C GLY A 118 17.95 -15.95 8.26
N ILE A 119 16.70 -16.35 7.97
CA ILE A 119 16.10 -16.12 6.62
C ILE A 119 15.07 -14.97 6.61
N PHE A 120 14.41 -14.68 7.73
CA PHE A 120 13.20 -13.83 7.75
C PHE A 120 13.38 -12.38 8.23
N LEU A 121 14.61 -11.87 8.34
CA LEU A 121 14.82 -10.48 8.81
C LEU A 121 14.47 -9.40 7.78
N HIS A 122 14.06 -9.75 6.54
CA HIS A 122 13.76 -8.75 5.52
C HIS A 122 12.27 -8.51 5.22
N SER A 123 11.35 -9.27 5.82
CA SER A 123 9.89 -9.08 5.61
C SER A 123 9.12 -8.67 6.88
N GLN A 124 9.80 -8.39 7.98
CA GLN A 124 9.21 -7.90 9.24
C GLN A 124 8.99 -6.37 9.21
N TRP A 125 8.50 -5.81 8.12
CA TRP A 125 8.01 -4.42 8.05
C TRP A 125 6.87 -4.31 7.05
N SER A 126 5.72 -4.93 7.37
CA SER A 126 4.40 -4.54 6.82
C SER A 126 3.27 -5.31 7.51
N ASN A 127 3.23 -5.29 8.84
CA ASN A 127 2.02 -5.59 9.62
C ASN A 127 2.15 -4.91 10.99
N LYS A 128 2.07 -3.59 10.97
CA LYS A 128 1.60 -2.74 12.07
C LYS A 128 0.83 -1.59 11.46
#